data_AF-A0A8C2SAY0-F1
#
_entry.id   AF-A0A8C2SAY0-F1
#
_cell.length_a   1.000
_cell.length_b   1.000
_cell.length_c   1.000
_cell.angle_alpha   90.00
_cell.angle_beta   90.00
_cell.angle_gamma   90.00
#
_symmetry.space_group_name_H-M   'P 1'
#
loop_
_entity.id
_entity.type
_entity.pdbx_description
1 polymer ?
#
loop_
_entity_poly.entity_id
_entity_poly.type
_entity_poly.pdbx_seq_one_letter_code
_entity_poly.pdbx_strand_id
1 'polypeptide(L)'
;MELGELLYNKSEYIETASGNKVSRQSVLCGSQNIVLNGKTIVMNDCIIRGDLANVRVGRHCVVKSRSVIRPPFKKFSKGVAFFPLHIGDHVFIEEDCVVNAAQIGSYVHVGKNCVISLLELHKRRKALTEPEARYYLRQIVLGCQYLHGNRVIHRDLKLGNLFLNEDLEVKIGDFGLATKVEYDGERKKTLCGTPNYIAPEVLSKKGHSFEVDVWSIGCIMYTLLVGKPPFETSCLKETYLRIKNNEYSIPKHINPVASSLIKKMLQPDPSARPTIHELLNDEFFTSGYIPARLPITCLTIPPRFSIAPSSLDPSNRKPLTILNKGMENPVPERPREKEEPVVREASEPVDCHLSDMLQQLHSVNASKPSERGLVRQEEAEDPACIPIFWVSKWVDYSDKYGLGYQLCDNSVGVLFNDSTRLILYNDGDSLQYIERDGSESYLTVSSHPNSLIKKITLLKYFRNYMSEHLLKAGANITPREGDELARLPYLRTWFRTRSAIILHLSNGCVQINFFQDHTKLILCPLMAAVTYIDEKRDFRTYRLSLLEEYGCSKELASRLRYARAMVDKLLSSRSAANRLKASS
;
A
#
# COMPACT_ATOMS: atom_id res chain seq x y z
N MET A 1 8.72 14.06 24.72
CA MET A 1 9.50 12.88 24.32
C MET A 1 10.87 13.03 24.95
N GLU A 2 11.05 12.50 26.16
CA GLU A 2 12.40 12.33 26.70
C GLU A 2 12.99 11.09 26.02
N LEU A 3 14.09 11.29 25.30
CA LEU A 3 14.83 10.20 24.67
C LEU A 3 15.55 9.44 25.79
N GLY A 4 15.36 8.12 25.86
CA GLY A 4 16.17 7.27 26.73
C GLY A 4 17.66 7.41 26.41
N GLU A 5 18.53 7.19 27.39
CA GLU A 5 19.98 7.25 27.20
C GLU A 5 20.42 6.25 26.12
N LEU A 6 20.88 6.76 24.99
CA LEU A 6 21.44 5.97 23.89
C LEU A 6 22.93 5.76 24.15
N LEU A 7 23.26 4.60 24.70
CA LEU A 7 24.64 4.14 24.87
C LEU A 7 25.21 3.72 23.50
N TYR A 8 26.40 4.22 23.17
CA TYR A 8 27.11 3.85 21.94
C TYR A 8 28.61 3.70 22.20
N ASN A 9 29.27 2.85 21.43
CA ASN A 9 30.71 2.66 21.51
C ASN A 9 31.42 3.78 20.74
N LYS A 10 32.28 4.57 21.40
CA LYS A 10 32.99 5.69 20.78
C LYS A 10 33.86 5.29 19.59
N SER A 11 34.42 4.08 19.57
CA SER A 11 35.28 3.64 18.46
C SER A 11 34.50 3.41 17.16
N GLU A 12 33.22 3.09 17.25
CA GLU A 12 32.34 2.76 16.13
C GLU A 12 31.73 3.99 15.45
N TYR A 13 31.90 5.18 16.03
CA TYR A 13 31.29 6.42 15.54
C TYR A 13 32.32 7.48 15.18
N ILE A 14 31.98 8.28 14.18
CA ILE A 14 32.68 9.52 13.83
C ILE A 14 31.92 10.67 14.47
N GLU A 15 32.63 11.44 15.30
CA GLU A 15 32.07 12.65 15.92
C GLU A 15 32.57 13.90 15.21
N THR A 16 31.66 14.77 14.78
CA THR A 16 32.01 16.05 14.12
C THR A 16 32.09 17.19 15.14
N ALA A 17 32.75 18.30 14.78
CA ALA A 17 32.80 19.51 15.60
C ALA A 17 31.40 20.09 15.90
N SER A 18 30.43 19.86 15.02
CA SER A 18 29.01 20.22 15.21
C SER A 18 28.23 19.23 16.11
N GLY A 19 28.92 18.24 16.70
CA GLY A 19 28.34 17.27 17.64
C GLY A 19 27.54 16.15 16.98
N ASN A 20 27.61 15.98 15.65
CA ASN A 20 26.99 14.84 14.97
C ASN A 20 27.78 13.57 15.31
N LYS A 21 27.08 12.45 15.44
CA LYS A 21 27.64 11.12 15.68
C LYS A 21 27.17 10.21 14.56
N VAL A 22 28.08 9.81 13.68
CA VAL A 22 27.76 8.99 12.50
C VAL A 22 28.48 7.66 12.63
N SER A 23 27.74 6.56 12.67
CA SER A 23 28.31 5.21 12.72
C SER A 23 29.19 4.96 11.50
N ARG A 24 30.36 4.34 11.73
CA ARG A 24 31.27 3.89 10.67
C ARG A 24 30.66 2.79 9.79
N GLN A 25 29.63 2.10 10.28
CA GLN A 25 28.87 1.08 9.54
C GLN A 25 27.71 1.68 8.73
N SER A 26 27.47 3.00 8.83
CA SER A 26 26.49 3.68 7.98
C SER A 26 27.06 3.99 6.59
N VAL A 27 26.20 3.98 5.58
CA VAL A 27 26.56 4.23 4.18
C VAL A 27 26.03 5.60 3.76
N LEU A 28 26.95 6.54 3.53
CA LEU A 28 26.63 7.88 3.02
C LEU A 28 26.98 7.95 1.53
N CYS A 29 25.99 7.77 0.65
CA CYS A 29 26.19 7.89 -0.79
C CYS A 29 26.13 9.37 -1.20
N GLY A 30 27.13 9.85 -1.94
CA GLY A 30 27.19 11.27 -2.36
C GLY A 30 27.27 12.22 -1.17
N SER A 31 28.21 11.95 -0.26
CA SER A 31 28.40 12.68 1.01
C SER A 31 28.53 14.20 0.84
N GLN A 32 29.05 14.69 -0.28
CA GLN A 32 29.12 16.11 -0.61
C GLN A 32 27.75 16.81 -0.68
N ASN A 33 26.68 16.05 -0.88
CA ASN A 33 25.30 16.53 -0.96
C ASN A 33 24.50 16.25 0.34
N ILE A 34 25.17 15.76 1.39
CA ILE A 34 24.56 15.45 2.69
C ILE A 34 24.99 16.49 3.71
N VAL A 35 24.03 17.18 4.30
CA VAL A 35 24.27 18.19 5.34
C VAL A 35 23.60 17.77 6.64
N LEU A 36 24.40 17.58 7.69
CA LEU A 36 23.93 17.30 9.05
C LEU A 36 24.17 18.55 9.93
N ASN A 37 23.11 19.27 10.28
CA ASN A 37 23.18 20.59 10.91
C ASN A 37 23.58 20.60 12.39
N GLY A 38 23.89 19.45 12.99
CA GLY A 38 24.48 19.35 14.33
C GLY A 38 23.70 18.44 15.28
N LYS A 39 24.40 17.84 16.25
CA LYS A 39 23.83 16.92 17.26
C LYS A 39 22.95 15.80 16.67
N THR A 40 23.20 15.40 15.43
CA THR A 40 22.48 14.31 14.77
C THR A 40 23.19 12.98 15.01
N ILE A 41 22.45 11.93 15.34
CA ILE A 41 22.95 10.57 15.50
C ILE A 41 22.50 9.74 14.31
N VAL A 42 23.44 9.12 13.60
CA VAL A 42 23.17 8.14 12.52
C VAL A 42 23.75 6.81 12.97
N MET A 43 22.89 5.83 13.24
CA MET A 43 23.28 4.53 13.77
C MET A 43 23.76 3.57 12.69
N ASN A 44 24.17 2.37 13.11
CA ASN A 44 24.75 1.34 12.25
C ASN A 44 23.82 0.95 11.10
N ASP A 45 24.37 0.63 9.93
CA ASP A 45 23.64 0.15 8.75
C ASP A 45 22.59 1.10 8.18
N CYS A 46 22.61 2.38 8.60
CA CYS A 46 21.80 3.41 7.96
C CYS A 46 22.35 3.74 6.57
N ILE A 47 21.48 3.99 5.60
CA ILE A 47 21.87 4.42 4.25
C ILE A 47 21.30 5.81 3.99
N ILE A 48 22.15 6.80 3.70
CA ILE A 48 21.72 8.15 3.30
C ILE A 48 22.16 8.41 1.85
N ARG A 49 21.19 8.66 0.97
CA ARG A 49 21.38 8.77 -0.50
C ARG A 49 21.46 10.22 -1.00
N GLY A 50 22.54 10.93 -0.66
CA GLY A 50 22.85 12.27 -1.21
C GLY A 50 23.30 12.26 -2.68
N ASP A 51 23.66 11.10 -3.22
CA ASP A 51 23.99 10.88 -4.63
C ASP A 51 22.78 11.09 -5.57
N LEU A 52 21.57 10.95 -5.05
CA LEU A 52 20.33 11.12 -5.82
C LEU A 52 19.88 12.58 -5.89
N ALA A 53 19.93 13.30 -4.78
CA ALA A 53 19.70 14.74 -4.64
C ALA A 53 20.17 15.20 -3.25
N ASN A 54 20.23 16.51 -3.02
CA ASN A 54 20.62 17.06 -1.72
C ASN A 54 19.76 16.52 -0.56
N VAL A 55 20.41 16.06 0.51
CA VAL A 55 19.77 15.63 1.76
C VAL A 55 20.24 16.57 2.87
N ARG A 56 19.31 17.27 3.51
CA ARG A 56 19.60 18.08 4.70
C ARG A 56 18.89 17.50 5.91
N VAL A 57 19.61 17.36 7.00
CA VAL A 57 19.08 16.93 8.30
C VAL A 57 19.32 18.04 9.31
N GLY A 58 18.23 18.44 9.99
CA GLY A 58 18.24 19.45 11.04
C GLY A 58 18.99 18.99 12.30
N ARG A 59 18.87 19.77 13.36
CA ARG A 59 19.58 19.53 14.62
C ARG A 59 18.87 18.51 15.50
N HIS A 60 19.60 17.81 16.34
CA HIS A 60 19.05 16.86 17.33
C HIS A 60 18.20 15.74 16.70
N CYS A 61 18.61 15.25 15.52
CA CYS A 61 17.93 14.13 14.88
C CYS A 61 18.58 12.80 15.28
N VAL A 62 17.81 11.72 15.27
CA VAL A 62 18.34 10.36 15.44
C VAL A 62 17.79 9.51 14.31
N VAL A 63 18.68 8.82 13.62
CA VAL A 63 18.36 7.81 12.61
C VAL A 63 18.83 6.47 13.13
N LYS A 64 17.91 5.62 13.55
CA LYS A 64 18.20 4.28 14.07
C LYS A 64 18.53 3.30 12.96
N SER A 65 19.14 2.19 13.37
CA SER A 65 19.79 1.22 12.49
C SER A 65 18.92 0.68 11.36
N ARG A 66 19.58 0.31 10.25
CA ARG A 66 18.96 -0.26 9.03
C ARG A 66 17.93 0.64 8.34
N SER A 67 17.93 1.94 8.67
CA SER A 67 17.04 2.91 8.03
C SER A 67 17.65 3.50 6.75
N VAL A 68 16.81 3.68 5.73
CA VAL A 68 17.20 4.27 4.43
C VAL A 68 16.60 5.66 4.30
N ILE A 69 17.45 6.68 4.25
CA ILE A 69 17.10 8.07 4.00
C ILE A 69 17.39 8.38 2.53
N ARG A 70 16.34 8.49 1.71
CA ARG A 70 16.50 8.76 0.28
C ARG A 70 15.63 9.92 -0.22
N PRO A 71 16.18 10.78 -1.09
CA PRO A 71 15.39 11.78 -1.80
C PRO A 71 14.24 11.17 -2.62
N PRO A 72 13.08 11.85 -2.71
CA PRO A 72 11.97 11.43 -3.53
C PRO A 72 12.24 11.69 -5.00
N PHE A 73 11.53 10.96 -5.86
CA PHE A 73 11.65 11.07 -7.30
C PHE A 73 10.30 11.22 -7.98
N LYS A 74 10.31 11.80 -9.17
CA LYS A 74 9.18 11.82 -10.10
C LYS A 74 9.65 11.33 -11.46
N LYS A 75 8.86 10.44 -12.07
CA LYS A 75 9.10 9.96 -13.44
C LYS A 75 8.46 10.94 -14.42
N PHE A 76 9.22 11.33 -15.44
CA PHE A 76 8.80 12.14 -16.58
C PHE A 76 9.02 11.35 -17.86
N SER A 77 8.40 11.77 -18.97
CA SER A 77 8.58 11.14 -20.28
C SER A 77 10.04 11.06 -20.75
N LYS A 78 10.91 11.93 -20.22
CA LYS A 78 12.35 12.02 -20.54
C LYS A 78 13.28 11.41 -19.48
N GLY A 79 12.78 10.80 -18.41
CA GLY A 79 13.61 10.20 -17.36
C GLY A 79 13.06 10.35 -15.93
N VAL A 80 13.93 10.19 -14.93
CA VAL A 80 13.58 10.31 -13.51
C VAL A 80 14.30 11.52 -12.92
N ALA A 81 13.56 12.41 -12.26
CA ALA A 81 14.15 13.52 -11.52
C ALA A 81 13.99 13.28 -10.01
N PHE A 82 15.07 13.46 -9.27
CA PHE A 82 15.08 13.42 -7.81
C PHE A 82 14.99 14.85 -7.25
N PHE A 83 14.25 15.01 -6.16
CA PHE A 83 14.05 16.31 -5.51
C PHE A 83 14.77 16.31 -4.16
N PRO A 84 15.35 17.44 -3.72
CA PRO A 84 16.00 17.51 -2.43
C PRO A 84 15.11 17.05 -1.27
N LEU A 85 15.71 16.36 -0.30
CA LEU A 85 15.07 15.97 0.96
C LEU A 85 15.53 16.90 2.09
N HIS A 86 14.58 17.45 2.83
CA HIS A 86 14.82 18.28 4.00
C HIS A 86 14.16 17.68 5.25
N ILE A 87 14.94 17.26 6.23
CA ILE A 87 14.50 16.81 7.56
C ILE A 87 14.69 17.97 8.55
N GLY A 88 13.65 18.32 9.30
CA GLY A 88 13.68 19.40 10.30
C GLY A 88 14.49 19.06 11.55
N ASP A 89 14.34 19.88 12.61
CA ASP A 89 15.01 19.68 13.90
C ASP A 89 14.22 18.67 14.78
N HIS A 90 14.89 17.95 15.68
CA HIS A 90 14.26 17.00 16.61
C HIS A 90 13.47 15.86 15.93
N VAL A 91 14.04 15.26 14.89
CA VAL A 91 13.42 14.13 14.19
C VAL A 91 14.00 12.80 14.67
N PHE A 92 13.15 11.88 15.10
CA PHE A 92 13.52 10.54 15.52
C PHE A 92 13.01 9.52 14.51
N ILE A 93 13.90 8.77 13.88
CA ILE A 93 13.58 7.71 12.92
C ILE A 93 13.99 6.39 13.57
N GLU A 94 13.02 5.54 13.84
CA GLU A 94 13.21 4.20 14.40
C GLU A 94 13.90 3.24 13.42
N GLU A 95 14.18 2.03 13.88
CA GLU A 95 14.86 1.02 13.05
C GLU A 95 14.05 0.66 11.80
N ASP A 96 14.76 0.19 10.77
CA ASP A 96 14.17 -0.45 9.59
C ASP A 96 13.20 0.46 8.79
N CYS A 97 13.36 1.78 8.87
CA CYS A 97 12.51 2.74 8.19
C CYS A 97 13.02 3.07 6.78
N VAL A 98 12.11 3.29 5.81
CA VAL A 98 12.47 3.83 4.49
C VAL A 98 11.85 5.21 4.33
N VAL A 99 12.67 6.23 4.49
CA VAL A 99 12.27 7.63 4.30
C VAL A 99 12.40 8.02 2.84
N ASN A 100 11.26 8.29 2.20
CA ASN A 100 11.15 8.77 0.84
C ASN A 100 10.24 10.01 0.76
N ALA A 101 10.70 11.14 1.28
CA ALA A 101 9.92 12.38 1.40
C ALA A 101 10.74 13.60 0.95
N ALA A 102 10.09 14.63 0.40
CA ALA A 102 10.79 15.88 0.05
C ALA A 102 11.05 16.71 1.31
N GLN A 103 10.15 16.62 2.29
CA GLN A 103 10.22 17.37 3.53
C GLN A 103 9.69 16.52 4.67
N ILE A 104 10.45 16.43 5.75
CA ILE A 104 10.03 16.00 7.07
C ILE A 104 10.08 17.24 7.97
N GLY A 105 9.01 17.47 8.74
CA GLY A 105 8.90 18.56 9.69
C GLY A 105 9.93 18.50 10.82
N SER A 106 9.76 19.35 11.82
CA SER A 106 10.54 19.28 13.06
C SER A 106 9.72 18.59 14.15
N TYR A 107 10.35 17.94 15.13
CA TYR A 107 9.66 17.20 16.20
C TYR A 107 8.83 16.02 15.67
N VAL A 108 9.39 15.27 14.73
CA VAL A 108 8.75 14.13 14.07
C VAL A 108 9.30 12.83 14.65
N HIS A 109 8.43 11.89 15.01
CA HIS A 109 8.82 10.50 15.29
C HIS A 109 8.31 9.60 14.17
N VAL A 110 9.24 9.05 13.39
CA VAL A 110 8.97 8.02 12.38
C VAL A 110 9.15 6.66 13.07
N GLY A 111 8.03 5.97 13.29
CA GLY A 111 8.00 4.69 14.01
C GLY A 111 8.66 3.54 13.24
N LYS A 112 8.99 2.44 13.94
CA LYS A 112 9.68 1.27 13.35
C LYS A 112 8.94 0.75 12.12
N ASN A 113 9.68 0.34 11.10
CA ASN A 113 9.16 -0.21 9.83
C ASN A 113 8.25 0.77 9.05
N CYS A 114 8.30 2.08 9.30
CA CYS A 114 7.50 3.03 8.52
C CYS A 114 8.03 3.14 7.07
N VAL A 115 7.13 2.94 6.10
CA VAL A 115 7.48 2.84 4.68
C VAL A 115 6.98 4.06 3.89
N ILE A 116 5.77 4.55 4.17
CA ILE A 116 5.16 5.70 3.46
C ILE A 116 4.17 6.45 4.37
N SER A 117 3.75 7.66 3.97
CA SER A 117 2.61 8.34 4.61
C SER A 117 1.27 8.02 3.91
N LEU A 118 0.16 8.21 4.62
CA LEU A 118 -1.19 8.12 4.04
C LEU A 118 -1.38 9.10 2.87
N LEU A 119 -0.64 10.20 2.81
CA LEU A 119 -0.63 11.09 1.66
C LEU A 119 -0.15 10.39 0.39
N GLU A 120 0.88 9.55 0.49
CA GLU A 120 1.42 8.83 -0.65
C GLU A 120 0.47 7.72 -1.13
N LEU A 121 -0.16 7.01 -0.20
CA LEU A 121 -1.28 6.10 -0.48
C LEU A 121 -2.39 6.84 -1.26
N HIS A 122 -2.84 7.98 -0.73
CA HIS A 122 -3.90 8.78 -1.32
C HIS A 122 -3.53 9.31 -2.72
N LYS A 123 -2.29 9.76 -2.95
CA LYS A 123 -1.83 10.21 -4.27
C LYS A 123 -1.97 9.12 -5.34
N ARG A 124 -1.67 7.86 -4.97
CA ARG A 124 -1.74 6.68 -5.84
C ARG A 124 -3.17 6.22 -6.07
N ARG A 125 -3.95 6.09 -4.99
CA ARG A 125 -5.30 5.51 -5.00
C ARG A 125 -6.42 6.49 -5.31
N LYS A 126 -6.17 7.79 -5.13
CA LYS A 126 -7.14 8.90 -5.14
C LYS A 126 -8.19 8.75 -4.03
N ALA A 127 -9.06 7.77 -4.10
CA ALA A 127 -10.04 7.48 -3.05
C ALA A 127 -9.84 6.07 -2.49
N LEU A 128 -10.18 5.90 -1.21
CA LEU A 128 -10.19 4.63 -0.52
C LEU A 128 -11.63 4.16 -0.35
N THR A 129 -11.80 2.85 -0.23
CA THR A 129 -13.08 2.25 0.16
C THR A 129 -13.42 2.59 1.61
N GLU A 130 -14.70 2.49 1.98
CA GLU A 130 -15.13 2.76 3.35
C GLU A 130 -14.46 1.85 4.41
N PRO A 131 -14.30 0.53 4.21
CA PRO A 131 -13.61 -0.30 5.19
C PRO A 131 -12.12 0.05 5.33
N GLU A 132 -11.43 0.41 4.25
CA GLU A 132 -10.05 0.94 4.33
C GLU A 132 -10.01 2.25 5.14
N ALA A 133 -10.89 3.20 4.81
CA ALA A 133 -10.97 4.48 5.51
C ALA A 133 -11.27 4.29 7.00
N ARG A 134 -12.19 3.38 7.34
CA ARG A 134 -12.56 3.02 8.71
C ARG A 134 -11.39 2.40 9.48
N TYR A 135 -10.63 1.50 8.85
CA TYR A 135 -9.42 0.90 9.42
C TYR A 135 -8.38 1.95 9.82
N TYR A 136 -8.08 2.89 8.91
CA TYR A 136 -7.12 3.95 9.18
C TYR A 136 -7.66 4.97 10.20
N LEU A 137 -8.92 5.42 10.03
CA LEU A 137 -9.54 6.40 10.92
C LEU A 137 -9.65 5.90 12.35
N ARG A 138 -9.96 4.61 12.57
CA ARG A 138 -10.00 4.03 13.92
C ARG A 138 -8.65 4.20 14.63
N GLN A 139 -7.55 3.92 13.94
CA GLN A 139 -6.20 4.06 14.50
C GLN A 139 -5.83 5.53 14.74
N ILE A 140 -6.20 6.42 13.82
CA ILE A 140 -5.99 7.88 13.97
C ILE A 140 -6.74 8.40 15.20
N VAL A 141 -8.00 8.01 15.37
CA VAL A 141 -8.83 8.42 16.51
C VAL A 141 -8.26 7.87 17.81
N LEU A 142 -7.86 6.59 17.88
CA LEU A 142 -7.22 6.01 19.06
C LEU A 142 -5.91 6.73 19.42
N GLY A 143 -5.07 7.03 18.44
CA GLY A 143 -3.84 7.80 18.65
C GLY A 143 -4.12 9.22 19.15
N CYS A 144 -5.14 9.89 18.62
CA CYS A 144 -5.54 11.22 19.06
C CYS A 144 -6.20 11.22 20.45
N GLN A 145 -7.00 10.19 20.79
CA GLN A 145 -7.52 9.97 22.14
C GLN A 145 -6.39 9.88 23.16
N TYR A 146 -5.32 9.15 22.84
CA TYR A 146 -4.13 9.08 23.68
C TYR A 146 -3.47 10.46 23.88
N LEU A 147 -3.32 11.25 22.82
CA LEU A 147 -2.74 12.60 22.92
C LEU A 147 -3.59 13.52 23.80
N HIS A 148 -4.91 13.54 23.57
CA HIS A 148 -5.84 14.37 24.33
C HIS A 148 -5.91 13.95 25.80
N GLY A 149 -5.87 12.64 26.09
CA GLY A 149 -5.77 12.11 27.45
C GLY A 149 -4.50 12.53 28.18
N ASN A 150 -3.41 12.77 27.45
CA ASN A 150 -2.16 13.35 27.97
C ASN A 150 -2.11 14.89 27.92
N ARG A 151 -3.26 15.54 27.68
CA ARG A 151 -3.41 16.99 27.54
C ARG A 151 -2.58 17.59 26.40
N VAL A 152 -2.31 16.84 25.34
CA VAL A 152 -1.57 17.29 24.16
C VAL A 152 -2.52 17.51 22.99
N ILE A 153 -2.46 18.69 22.37
CA ILE A 153 -3.15 19.01 21.12
C ILE A 153 -2.12 18.96 19.98
N HIS A 154 -2.43 18.23 18.90
CA HIS A 154 -1.49 18.06 17.79
C HIS A 154 -1.42 19.29 16.87
N ARG A 155 -2.58 19.87 16.51
CA ARG A 155 -2.76 21.09 15.70
C ARG A 155 -2.30 21.04 14.23
N ASP A 156 -1.64 19.97 13.81
CA ASP A 156 -1.29 19.75 12.39
C ASP A 156 -1.54 18.31 11.91
N LEU A 157 -2.68 17.73 12.29
CA LEU A 157 -3.10 16.44 11.75
C LEU A 157 -3.45 16.58 10.27
N LYS A 158 -2.76 15.80 9.43
CA LYS A 158 -2.95 15.75 7.98
C LYS A 158 -2.43 14.44 7.42
N LEU A 159 -2.84 14.07 6.20
CA LEU A 159 -2.39 12.83 5.56
C LEU A 159 -0.85 12.70 5.47
N GLY A 160 -0.13 13.82 5.39
CA GLY A 160 1.34 13.83 5.35
C GLY A 160 2.02 13.50 6.67
N ASN A 161 1.31 13.65 7.80
CA ASN A 161 1.80 13.44 9.17
C ASN A 161 1.28 12.12 9.77
N LEU A 162 0.69 11.26 8.93
CA LEU A 162 0.22 9.94 9.29
C LEU A 162 1.00 8.91 8.50
N PHE A 163 1.85 8.16 9.17
CA PHE A 163 2.78 7.20 8.58
C PHE A 163 2.22 5.78 8.65
N LEU A 164 2.54 4.95 7.67
CA LEU A 164 2.15 3.55 7.55
C LEU A 164 3.38 2.66 7.69
N ASN A 165 3.31 1.65 8.54
CA ASN A 165 4.31 0.59 8.59
C ASN A 165 4.02 -0.53 7.57
N GLU A 166 4.84 -1.58 7.57
CA GLU A 166 4.71 -2.73 6.66
C GLU A 166 3.38 -3.50 6.79
N ASP A 167 2.72 -3.42 7.95
CA ASP A 167 1.39 -3.98 8.21
C ASP A 167 0.24 -2.96 7.99
N LEU A 168 0.58 -1.81 7.40
CA LEU A 168 -0.34 -0.70 7.13
C LEU A 168 -1.00 -0.12 8.40
N GLU A 169 -0.36 -0.23 9.55
CA GLU A 169 -0.78 0.44 10.77
C GLU A 169 -0.38 1.92 10.75
N VAL A 170 -1.25 2.77 11.31
CA VAL A 170 -1.03 4.22 11.37
C VAL A 170 -0.15 4.60 12.56
N LYS A 171 0.89 5.38 12.30
CA LYS A 171 1.69 6.08 13.32
C LYS A 171 1.54 7.59 13.10
N ILE A 172 1.08 8.31 14.12
CA ILE A 172 0.97 9.78 14.09
C ILE A 172 2.36 10.37 14.34
N GLY A 173 2.80 11.30 13.49
CA GLY A 173 4.06 12.01 13.66
C GLY A 173 3.92 13.51 13.38
N ASP A 174 5.05 14.22 13.42
CA ASP A 174 5.16 15.68 13.28
C ASP A 174 4.44 16.51 14.36
N PHE A 175 5.01 16.48 15.57
CA PHE A 175 4.54 17.23 16.73
C PHE A 175 5.11 18.66 16.78
N GLY A 176 5.67 19.18 15.68
CA GLY A 176 6.33 20.50 15.69
C GLY A 176 5.41 21.67 15.98
N LEU A 177 4.10 21.46 15.77
CA LEU A 177 3.05 22.41 16.14
C LEU A 177 2.25 21.95 17.35
N ALA A 178 2.59 20.82 17.99
CA ALA A 178 1.86 20.33 19.14
C ALA A 178 2.05 21.24 20.37
N THR A 179 1.11 21.20 21.29
CA THR A 179 1.18 21.97 22.55
C THR A 179 0.43 21.27 23.66
N LYS A 180 0.81 21.56 24.90
CA LYS A 180 0.14 21.03 26.09
C LYS A 180 -0.91 22.01 26.60
N VAL A 181 -2.03 21.47 27.05
CA VAL A 181 -3.05 22.17 27.82
C VAL A 181 -2.64 22.10 29.30
N GLU A 182 -2.28 23.24 29.87
CA GLU A 182 -1.74 23.32 31.24
C GLU A 182 -2.86 23.21 32.28
N TYR A 183 -4.02 23.80 32.01
CA TYR A 183 -5.20 23.77 32.87
C TYR A 183 -6.50 23.62 32.07
N ASP A 184 -7.54 23.13 32.71
CA ASP A 184 -8.82 22.87 32.06
C ASP A 184 -9.47 24.18 31.57
N GLY A 185 -9.90 24.21 30.32
CA GLY A 185 -10.43 25.40 29.67
C GLY A 185 -9.37 26.32 29.04
N GLU A 186 -8.08 26.00 29.10
CA GLU A 186 -7.05 26.76 28.39
C GLU A 186 -7.30 26.76 26.87
N ARG A 187 -7.20 27.94 26.25
CA ARG A 187 -7.42 28.15 24.81
C ARG A 187 -6.19 28.80 24.18
N LYS A 188 -5.57 28.12 23.23
CA LYS A 188 -4.39 28.61 22.50
C LYS A 188 -4.80 29.60 21.41
N LYS A 189 -4.03 30.66 21.17
CA LYS A 189 -4.36 31.72 20.19
C LYS A 189 -3.45 31.76 18.96
N THR A 190 -2.43 30.91 18.92
CA THR A 190 -1.45 30.85 17.84
C THR A 190 -2.10 30.42 16.52
N LEU A 191 -1.87 31.17 15.44
CA LEU A 191 -2.27 30.77 14.10
C LEU A 191 -1.26 29.75 13.55
N CYS A 192 -1.60 28.47 13.51
CA CYS A 192 -0.77 27.40 12.97
C CYS A 192 -1.63 26.31 12.31
N GLY A 193 -0.98 25.40 11.61
CA GLY A 193 -1.61 24.29 10.88
C GLY A 193 -1.57 24.47 9.36
N THR A 194 -1.87 23.38 8.65
CA THR A 194 -1.86 23.35 7.18
C THR A 194 -3.19 23.85 6.60
N PRO A 195 -3.19 24.73 5.56
CA PRO A 195 -4.41 25.40 5.08
C PRO A 195 -5.63 24.51 4.77
N ASN A 196 -5.44 23.33 4.20
CA ASN A 196 -6.55 22.42 3.86
C ASN A 196 -7.14 21.68 5.06
N TYR A 197 -6.53 21.79 6.25
CA TYR A 197 -6.90 21.06 7.46
C TYR A 197 -7.15 21.98 8.65
N ILE A 198 -6.89 23.28 8.52
CA ILE A 198 -7.04 24.27 9.61
C ILE A 198 -8.52 24.53 9.93
N ALA A 199 -8.83 24.59 11.22
CA ALA A 199 -10.19 24.84 11.71
C ALA A 199 -10.56 26.34 11.67
N PRO A 200 -11.85 26.70 11.48
CA PRO A 200 -12.30 28.08 11.30
C PRO A 200 -11.99 29.00 12.50
N GLU A 201 -12.03 28.48 13.72
CA GLU A 201 -11.72 29.21 14.95
C GLU A 201 -10.25 29.61 15.07
N VAL A 202 -9.34 28.83 14.47
CA VAL A 202 -7.90 29.12 14.42
C VAL A 202 -7.66 30.32 13.48
N LEU A 203 -8.31 30.33 12.30
CA LEU A 203 -8.27 31.47 11.37
C LEU A 203 -8.87 32.75 11.96
N SER A 204 -9.84 32.60 12.86
CA SER A 204 -10.56 33.70 13.50
C SER A 204 -9.87 34.21 14.76
N LYS A 205 -8.77 33.58 15.21
CA LYS A 205 -8.04 33.89 16.44
C LYS A 205 -8.92 33.91 17.70
N LYS A 206 -10.04 33.16 17.72
CA LYS A 206 -11.00 33.09 18.85
C LYS A 206 -10.52 32.20 20.01
N GLY A 207 -9.28 31.72 19.94
CA GLY A 207 -8.75 30.69 20.82
C GLY A 207 -9.25 29.30 20.44
N HIS A 208 -8.42 28.28 20.59
CA HIS A 208 -8.73 26.89 20.23
C HIS A 208 -8.12 25.89 21.23
N SER A 209 -8.75 24.72 21.36
CA SER A 209 -8.25 23.59 22.14
C SER A 209 -8.35 22.27 21.33
N PHE A 210 -8.68 21.15 21.97
CA PHE A 210 -8.75 19.80 21.40
C PHE A 210 -9.63 19.65 20.15
N GLU A 211 -10.69 20.45 20.04
CA GLU A 211 -11.64 20.50 18.92
C GLU A 211 -11.02 20.66 17.52
N VAL A 212 -9.81 21.22 17.41
CA VAL A 212 -9.13 21.46 16.11
C VAL A 212 -8.62 20.18 15.49
N ASP A 213 -8.24 19.21 16.32
CA ASP A 213 -7.78 17.90 15.85
C ASP A 213 -8.98 17.10 15.31
N VAL A 214 -10.17 17.21 15.92
CA VAL A 214 -11.42 16.60 15.41
C VAL A 214 -11.79 17.15 14.04
N TRP A 215 -11.71 18.47 13.84
CA TRP A 215 -11.91 19.09 12.53
C TRP A 215 -10.92 18.54 11.50
N SER A 216 -9.64 18.46 11.87
CA SER A 216 -8.58 17.93 11.01
C SER A 216 -8.85 16.48 10.60
N ILE A 217 -9.33 15.64 11.52
CA ILE A 217 -9.76 14.26 11.25
C ILE A 217 -10.98 14.24 10.31
N GLY A 218 -11.92 15.17 10.45
CA GLY A 218 -13.03 15.38 9.50
C GLY A 218 -12.55 15.66 8.07
N CYS A 219 -11.56 16.54 7.91
CA CYS A 219 -10.93 16.82 6.63
C CYS A 219 -10.19 15.58 6.07
N ILE A 220 -9.51 14.82 6.92
CA ILE A 220 -8.84 13.56 6.54
C ILE A 220 -9.87 12.54 6.05
N MET A 221 -10.94 12.29 6.80
CA MET A 221 -12.01 11.36 6.43
C MET A 221 -12.63 11.72 5.09
N TYR A 222 -12.99 13.01 4.90
CA TYR A 222 -13.50 13.50 3.62
C TYR A 222 -12.51 13.23 2.49
N THR A 223 -11.22 13.54 2.70
CA THR A 223 -10.20 13.40 1.66
C THR A 223 -9.98 11.94 1.26
N LEU A 224 -9.97 11.01 2.24
CA LEU A 224 -9.82 9.59 1.98
C LEU A 224 -10.99 9.01 1.18
N LEU A 225 -12.23 9.44 1.45
CA LEU A 225 -13.43 8.91 0.79
C LEU A 225 -13.75 9.61 -0.54
N VAL A 226 -13.59 10.93 -0.61
CA VAL A 226 -13.97 11.74 -1.78
C VAL A 226 -12.83 11.87 -2.78
N GLY A 227 -11.58 11.74 -2.32
CA GLY A 227 -10.40 11.79 -3.17
C GLY A 227 -9.79 13.19 -3.37
N LYS A 228 -10.33 14.21 -2.70
CA LYS A 228 -9.80 15.58 -2.66
C LYS A 228 -10.16 16.26 -1.32
N PRO A 229 -9.44 17.30 -0.89
CA PRO A 229 -9.79 18.03 0.34
C PRO A 229 -11.14 18.77 0.23
N PRO A 230 -11.85 18.99 1.36
CA PRO A 230 -13.18 19.60 1.35
C PRO A 230 -13.20 21.07 0.92
N PHE A 231 -12.19 21.84 1.32
CA PHE A 231 -12.15 23.30 1.14
C PHE A 231 -11.11 23.79 0.11
N GLU A 232 -10.43 22.87 -0.57
CA GLU A 232 -9.34 23.22 -1.48
C GLU A 232 -9.84 24.03 -2.68
N THR A 233 -9.08 25.08 -3.01
CA THR A 233 -9.31 25.97 -4.16
C THR A 233 -7.97 26.34 -4.79
N SER A 234 -8.00 27.02 -5.94
CA SER A 234 -6.79 27.45 -6.64
C SER A 234 -6.00 28.54 -5.90
N CYS A 235 -6.65 29.29 -4.99
CA CYS A 235 -5.98 30.32 -4.18
C CYS A 235 -6.24 30.17 -2.68
N LEU A 236 -5.21 30.48 -1.87
CA LEU A 236 -5.24 30.32 -0.42
C LEU A 236 -6.30 31.20 0.26
N LYS A 237 -6.52 32.41 -0.27
CA LYS A 237 -7.51 33.35 0.28
C LYS A 237 -8.94 32.80 0.14
N GLU A 238 -9.25 32.15 -0.99
CA GLU A 238 -10.55 31.52 -1.22
C GLU A 238 -10.73 30.26 -0.37
N THR A 239 -9.67 29.45 -0.18
CA THR A 239 -9.70 28.32 0.75
C THR A 239 -10.06 28.78 2.16
N TYR A 240 -9.43 29.84 2.66
CA TYR A 240 -9.78 30.40 3.97
C TYR A 240 -11.20 30.96 4.03
N LEU A 241 -11.71 31.52 2.93
CA LEU A 241 -13.10 31.99 2.86
C LEU A 241 -14.09 30.81 2.94
N ARG A 242 -13.85 29.73 2.19
CA ARG A 242 -14.66 28.51 2.25
C ARG A 242 -14.65 27.88 3.63
N ILE A 243 -13.49 27.83 4.29
CA ILE A 243 -13.39 27.32 5.67
C ILE A 243 -14.24 28.17 6.62
N LYS A 244 -14.13 29.50 6.54
CA LYS A 244 -14.92 30.41 7.40
C LYS A 244 -16.42 30.32 7.15
N ASN A 245 -16.83 30.11 5.91
CA ASN A 245 -18.24 29.96 5.51
C ASN A 245 -18.75 28.52 5.64
N ASN A 246 -17.88 27.58 6.05
CA ASN A 246 -18.12 26.14 6.06
C ASN A 246 -18.67 25.58 4.73
N GLU A 247 -18.10 26.02 3.61
CA GLU A 247 -18.56 25.73 2.26
C GLU A 247 -17.80 24.54 1.65
N TYR A 248 -18.46 23.38 1.61
CA TYR A 248 -18.00 22.16 0.94
C TYR A 248 -19.20 21.31 0.51
N SER A 249 -18.99 20.34 -0.39
CA SER A 249 -20.06 19.46 -0.87
C SER A 249 -19.65 17.99 -0.77
N ILE A 250 -20.51 17.15 -0.19
CA ILE A 250 -20.29 15.71 -0.14
C ILE A 250 -20.98 15.07 -1.36
N PRO A 251 -20.27 14.32 -2.22
CA PRO A 251 -20.88 13.66 -3.36
C PRO A 251 -21.96 12.65 -2.95
N LYS A 252 -23.01 12.51 -3.77
CA LYS A 252 -24.15 11.61 -3.50
C LYS A 252 -23.79 10.12 -3.41
N HIS A 253 -22.64 9.71 -3.97
CA HIS A 253 -22.19 8.32 -3.93
C HIS A 253 -21.54 7.92 -2.59
N ILE A 254 -21.27 8.90 -1.71
CA ILE A 254 -20.75 8.64 -0.36
C ILE A 254 -21.90 8.15 0.52
N ASN A 255 -21.66 7.08 1.28
CA ASN A 255 -22.65 6.51 2.19
C ASN A 255 -23.20 7.58 3.16
N PRO A 256 -24.54 7.66 3.35
CA PRO A 256 -25.15 8.59 4.30
C PRO A 256 -24.57 8.53 5.72
N VAL A 257 -24.17 7.36 6.21
CA VAL A 257 -23.54 7.19 7.52
C VAL A 257 -22.19 7.90 7.58
N ALA A 258 -21.34 7.69 6.57
CA ALA A 258 -20.06 8.39 6.45
C ALA A 258 -20.25 9.90 6.26
N SER A 259 -21.24 10.30 5.46
CA SER A 259 -21.61 11.71 5.24
C SER A 259 -22.05 12.39 6.54
N SER A 260 -22.83 11.69 7.37
CA SER A 260 -23.27 12.16 8.68
C SER A 260 -22.09 12.45 9.60
N LEU A 261 -21.15 11.51 9.73
CA LEU A 261 -19.96 11.70 10.57
C LEU A 261 -19.06 12.85 10.09
N ILE A 262 -18.86 12.98 8.76
CA ILE A 262 -18.12 14.13 8.19
C ILE A 262 -18.77 15.45 8.61
N LYS A 263 -20.09 15.57 8.51
CA LYS A 263 -20.83 16.79 8.89
C LYS A 263 -20.76 17.07 10.40
N LYS A 264 -20.71 16.05 11.25
CA LYS A 264 -20.54 16.20 12.70
C LYS A 264 -19.14 16.74 13.06
N MET A 265 -18.09 16.22 12.42
CA MET A 265 -16.71 16.67 12.67
C MET A 265 -16.42 18.06 12.07
N LEU A 266 -17.02 18.39 10.93
CA LEU A 266 -16.86 19.66 10.22
C LEU A 266 -17.93 20.70 10.59
N GLN A 267 -18.33 20.76 11.87
CA GLN A 267 -19.16 21.85 12.39
C GLN A 267 -18.32 23.13 12.59
N PRO A 268 -18.83 24.31 12.18
CA PRO A 268 -18.09 25.56 12.31
C PRO A 268 -17.98 26.01 13.76
N ASP A 269 -19.01 25.74 14.57
CA ASP A 269 -18.95 25.90 16.02
C ASP A 269 -18.19 24.71 16.63
N PRO A 270 -17.06 24.96 17.31
CA PRO A 270 -16.29 23.88 17.94
C PRO A 270 -17.05 23.10 19.00
N SER A 271 -18.00 23.74 19.70
CA SER A 271 -18.78 23.09 20.76
C SER A 271 -19.83 22.13 20.24
N ALA A 272 -20.19 22.24 18.95
CA ALA A 272 -21.11 21.33 18.27
C ALA A 272 -20.40 20.10 17.67
N ARG A 273 -19.07 20.04 17.72
CA ARG A 273 -18.30 18.87 17.27
C ARG A 273 -18.31 17.80 18.36
N PRO A 274 -18.35 16.51 17.99
CA PRO A 274 -18.13 15.43 18.95
C PRO A 274 -16.71 15.52 19.51
N THR A 275 -16.56 15.10 20.76
CA THR A 275 -15.24 14.89 21.38
C THR A 275 -14.54 13.70 20.73
N ILE A 276 -13.22 13.62 20.86
CA ILE A 276 -12.44 12.50 20.32
C ILE A 276 -12.86 11.14 20.92
N HIS A 277 -13.39 11.12 22.15
CA HIS A 277 -13.86 9.92 22.82
C HIS A 277 -15.20 9.41 22.28
N GLU A 278 -16.03 10.29 21.72
CA GLU A 278 -17.33 9.93 21.17
C GLU A 278 -17.24 9.38 19.74
N LEU A 279 -16.17 9.71 19.00
CA LEU A 279 -16.06 9.34 17.58
C LEU A 279 -16.16 7.84 17.33
N LEU A 280 -15.52 6.99 18.15
CA LEU A 280 -15.55 5.53 17.96
C LEU A 280 -16.93 4.90 18.24
N ASN A 281 -17.84 5.64 18.88
CA ASN A 281 -19.21 5.19 19.13
C ASN A 281 -20.16 5.56 17.97
N ASP A 282 -19.71 6.36 16.99
CA ASP A 282 -20.53 6.72 15.83
C ASP A 282 -20.86 5.49 14.97
N GLU A 283 -22.03 5.50 14.35
CA GLU A 283 -22.53 4.44 13.46
C GLU A 283 -21.52 4.06 12.38
N PHE A 284 -20.73 5.04 11.89
CA PHE A 284 -19.68 4.77 10.92
C PHE A 284 -18.69 3.72 11.42
N PHE A 285 -18.33 3.69 12.70
CA PHE A 285 -17.39 2.72 13.26
C PHE A 285 -18.07 1.46 13.80
N THR A 286 -19.28 1.58 14.35
CA THR A 286 -19.94 0.46 15.05
C THR A 286 -20.72 -0.47 14.12
N SER A 287 -21.20 0.02 12.98
CA SER A 287 -22.07 -0.75 12.08
C SER A 287 -21.40 -1.23 10.79
N GLY A 288 -20.20 -0.72 10.49
CA GLY A 288 -19.47 -1.08 9.28
C GLY A 288 -18.35 -2.10 9.52
N TYR A 289 -18.08 -2.96 8.54
CA TYR A 289 -16.94 -3.88 8.58
C TYR A 289 -15.62 -3.13 8.76
N ILE A 290 -14.82 -3.53 9.74
CA ILE A 290 -13.44 -3.07 9.97
C ILE A 290 -12.52 -4.27 9.77
N PRO A 291 -11.66 -4.28 8.74
CA PRO A 291 -10.70 -5.36 8.60
C PRO A 291 -9.72 -5.35 9.78
N ALA A 292 -9.34 -6.52 10.30
CA ALA A 292 -8.34 -6.62 11.36
C ALA A 292 -6.94 -6.21 10.86
N ARG A 293 -6.66 -6.49 9.58
CA ARG A 293 -5.42 -6.15 8.87
C ARG A 293 -5.73 -5.85 7.41
N LEU A 294 -4.96 -4.95 6.80
CA LEU A 294 -5.00 -4.70 5.36
C LEU A 294 -3.75 -5.29 4.69
N PRO A 295 -3.88 -5.96 3.53
CA PRO A 295 -2.73 -6.47 2.79
C PRO A 295 -1.93 -5.32 2.15
N ILE A 296 -0.61 -5.47 2.02
CA ILE A 296 0.29 -4.44 1.47
C ILE A 296 -0.08 -4.01 0.03
N THR A 297 -0.80 -4.85 -0.70
CA THR A 297 -1.35 -4.55 -2.03
C THR A 297 -2.31 -3.36 -2.02
N CYS A 298 -2.92 -3.03 -0.87
CA CYS A 298 -3.76 -1.84 -0.69
C CYS A 298 -3.02 -0.52 -0.98
N LEU A 299 -1.68 -0.52 -0.90
CA LEU A 299 -0.86 0.65 -1.24
C LEU A 299 -0.99 1.10 -2.71
N THR A 300 -1.43 0.21 -3.59
CA THR A 300 -1.51 0.46 -5.03
C THR A 300 -2.87 0.12 -5.62
N ILE A 301 -3.59 -0.86 -5.06
CA ILE A 301 -4.84 -1.38 -5.65
C ILE A 301 -5.91 -1.55 -4.57
N PRO A 302 -7.20 -1.26 -4.85
CA PRO A 302 -8.29 -1.51 -3.90
C PRO A 302 -8.42 -2.97 -3.47
N PRO A 303 -8.60 -3.24 -2.16
CA PRO A 303 -8.91 -4.57 -1.64
C PRO A 303 -10.35 -5.00 -1.99
N ARG A 304 -10.60 -6.30 -1.85
CA ARG A 304 -11.86 -6.97 -2.15
C ARG A 304 -12.68 -7.15 -0.88
N PHE A 305 -13.74 -6.38 -0.72
CA PHE A 305 -14.68 -6.54 0.39
C PHE A 305 -15.92 -7.38 0.06
N SER A 306 -16.03 -7.87 -1.18
CA SER A 306 -17.17 -8.69 -1.61
C SER A 306 -17.26 -10.07 -0.93
N ILE A 307 -16.23 -10.45 -0.14
CA ILE A 307 -16.14 -11.73 0.60
C ILE A 307 -16.22 -11.49 2.13
N ALA A 308 -16.35 -10.24 2.60
CA ALA A 308 -16.48 -10.00 4.04
C ALA A 308 -17.72 -10.76 4.56
N PRO A 309 -17.60 -11.63 5.59
CA PRO A 309 -18.74 -12.32 6.13
C PRO A 309 -19.73 -11.25 6.57
N SER A 310 -20.91 -11.26 5.97
CA SER A 310 -22.03 -10.45 6.43
C SER A 310 -22.40 -10.95 7.82
N SER A 311 -21.75 -10.40 8.85
CA SER A 311 -22.12 -10.58 10.25
C SER A 311 -23.41 -9.84 10.62
N LEU A 312 -24.17 -9.39 9.62
CA LEU A 312 -25.51 -8.87 9.78
C LEU A 312 -26.51 -10.00 9.48
N ASP A 313 -27.19 -10.42 10.55
CA ASP A 313 -28.32 -11.34 10.55
C ASP A 313 -29.27 -11.08 9.35
N PRO A 314 -29.54 -12.07 8.49
CA PRO A 314 -30.43 -11.93 7.33
C PRO A 314 -31.86 -11.48 7.68
N SER A 315 -32.25 -11.56 8.96
CA SER A 315 -33.59 -11.25 9.46
C SER A 315 -34.00 -9.77 9.35
N ASN A 316 -33.06 -8.83 9.14
CA ASN A 316 -33.35 -7.39 9.12
C ASN A 316 -33.40 -6.75 7.71
N ARG A 317 -33.28 -7.54 6.63
CA ARG A 317 -33.51 -7.02 5.27
C ARG A 317 -35.01 -6.97 4.97
N LYS A 318 -35.63 -5.80 5.13
CA LYS A 318 -36.98 -5.56 4.57
C LYS A 318 -36.87 -5.34 3.05
N PRO A 319 -37.63 -6.09 2.22
CA PRO A 319 -37.64 -5.89 0.77
C PRO A 319 -38.13 -4.48 0.39
N LEU A 320 -37.50 -3.88 -0.61
CA LEU A 320 -37.77 -2.53 -1.13
C LEU A 320 -39.16 -2.35 -1.78
N THR A 321 -40.02 -3.38 -1.75
CA THR A 321 -41.32 -3.42 -2.43
C THR A 321 -42.48 -2.87 -1.59
N ILE A 322 -42.26 -2.49 -0.31
CA ILE A 322 -43.32 -2.03 0.60
C ILE A 322 -43.47 -0.48 0.64
N LEU A 323 -42.56 0.28 0.03
CA LEU A 323 -42.56 1.76 0.13
C LEU A 323 -43.31 2.52 -0.99
N ASN A 324 -43.87 1.83 -1.99
CA ASN A 324 -44.64 2.49 -3.06
C ASN A 324 -46.08 1.97 -3.11
N LYS A 325 -46.90 2.42 -2.15
CA LYS A 325 -48.35 2.53 -2.33
C LYS A 325 -48.75 3.98 -2.09
N GLY A 326 -49.05 4.71 -3.16
CA GLY A 326 -49.71 6.01 -3.07
C GLY A 326 -49.41 6.93 -4.25
N MET A 327 -50.48 7.28 -4.97
CA MET A 327 -50.68 8.48 -5.81
C MET A 327 -50.21 8.42 -7.29
N GLU A 328 -51.20 8.05 -8.11
CA GLU A 328 -51.70 8.67 -9.36
C GLU A 328 -50.73 9.15 -10.48
N ASN A 329 -51.08 8.74 -11.70
CA ASN A 329 -50.53 9.18 -13.00
C ASN A 329 -50.74 10.70 -13.24
N PRO A 330 -49.86 11.37 -14.02
CA PRO A 330 -50.18 11.56 -15.45
C PRO A 330 -49.01 11.57 -16.46
N VAL A 331 -49.32 11.03 -17.66
CA VAL A 331 -48.90 11.42 -19.04
C VAL A 331 -47.45 11.12 -19.53
N PRO A 332 -47.26 10.60 -20.77
CA PRO A 332 -45.96 10.14 -21.27
C PRO A 332 -45.17 11.24 -22.00
N GLU A 333 -43.94 11.51 -21.54
CA GLU A 333 -42.95 12.30 -22.28
C GLU A 333 -41.93 11.41 -23.01
N ARG A 334 -41.45 11.96 -24.14
CA ARG A 334 -40.67 11.36 -25.24
C ARG A 334 -39.35 10.68 -24.82
N PRO A 335 -38.78 9.78 -25.66
CA PRO A 335 -37.57 9.05 -25.33
C PRO A 335 -36.38 10.01 -25.23
N ARG A 336 -35.73 10.05 -24.06
CA ARG A 336 -34.42 10.67 -23.89
C ARG A 336 -33.37 9.83 -24.62
N GLU A 337 -32.50 10.52 -25.33
CA GLU A 337 -31.33 9.98 -26.00
C GLU A 337 -30.46 9.19 -25.01
N LYS A 338 -29.95 8.04 -25.48
CA LYS A 338 -29.03 7.19 -24.74
C LYS A 338 -27.73 7.98 -24.51
N GLU A 339 -27.51 8.46 -23.30
CA GLU A 339 -26.16 8.84 -22.87
C GLU A 339 -25.29 7.58 -22.86
N GLU A 340 -24.29 7.56 -23.75
CA GLU A 340 -23.27 6.53 -23.76
C GLU A 340 -22.49 6.53 -22.43
N PRO A 341 -22.15 5.34 -21.89
CA PRO A 341 -21.33 5.28 -20.69
C PRO A 341 -19.94 5.83 -21.03
N VAL A 342 -19.53 6.87 -20.31
CA VAL A 342 -18.18 7.43 -20.37
C VAL A 342 -17.17 6.33 -20.06
N VAL A 343 -16.51 5.84 -21.12
CA VAL A 343 -15.38 4.91 -21.03
C VAL A 343 -14.27 5.62 -20.28
N ARG A 344 -14.03 5.21 -19.04
CA ARG A 344 -12.83 5.57 -18.31
C ARG A 344 -11.67 4.83 -18.98
N GLU A 345 -10.83 5.54 -19.72
CA GLU A 345 -9.53 5.03 -20.13
C GLU A 345 -8.71 4.69 -18.88
N ALA A 346 -8.70 3.41 -18.51
CA ALA A 346 -7.77 2.88 -17.55
C ALA A 346 -6.41 2.77 -18.23
N SER A 347 -5.57 3.81 -18.10
CA SER A 347 -4.16 3.70 -18.46
C SER A 347 -3.55 2.53 -17.68
N GLU A 348 -3.03 1.50 -18.38
CA GLU A 348 -2.31 0.39 -17.75
C GLU A 348 -1.26 0.95 -16.78
N PRO A 349 -1.15 0.44 -15.53
CA PRO A 349 -0.12 0.88 -14.62
C PRO A 349 1.25 0.61 -15.25
N VAL A 350 2.07 1.66 -15.36
CA VAL A 350 3.46 1.58 -15.83
C VAL A 350 4.17 0.52 -15.00
N ASP A 351 4.47 -0.60 -15.63
CA ASP A 351 4.78 -1.88 -15.00
C ASP A 351 6.23 -1.93 -14.50
N CYS A 352 6.53 -1.06 -13.52
CA CYS A 352 7.86 -0.82 -12.99
C CYS A 352 8.47 -2.02 -12.24
N HIS A 353 7.67 -3.03 -11.92
CA HIS A 353 8.06 -4.11 -11.02
C HIS A 353 9.11 -5.07 -11.57
N LEU A 354 9.12 -5.36 -12.87
CA LEU A 354 10.11 -6.27 -13.47
C LEU A 354 11.52 -5.65 -13.51
N SER A 355 11.61 -4.35 -13.80
CA SER A 355 12.89 -3.63 -13.77
C SER A 355 13.45 -3.56 -12.34
N ASP A 356 12.60 -3.27 -11.37
CA ASP A 356 12.97 -3.25 -9.94
C ASP A 356 13.41 -4.66 -9.49
N MET A 357 12.68 -5.72 -9.88
CA MET A 357 13.04 -7.11 -9.61
C MET A 357 14.39 -7.48 -10.21
N LEU A 358 14.66 -7.07 -11.46
CA LEU A 358 15.92 -7.35 -12.13
C LEU A 358 17.08 -6.68 -11.38
N GLN A 359 16.90 -5.45 -10.92
CA GLN A 359 17.89 -4.73 -10.13
C GLN A 359 18.14 -5.40 -8.76
N GLN A 360 17.08 -5.79 -8.06
CA GLN A 360 17.19 -6.53 -6.79
C GLN A 360 17.96 -7.85 -6.99
N LEU A 361 17.60 -8.66 -7.99
CA LEU A 361 18.30 -9.90 -8.31
C LEU A 361 19.75 -9.66 -8.77
N HIS A 362 20.03 -8.55 -9.45
CA HIS A 362 21.39 -8.17 -9.81
C HIS A 362 22.24 -7.91 -8.57
N SER A 363 21.71 -7.13 -7.61
CA SER A 363 22.37 -6.83 -6.33
C SER A 363 22.71 -8.11 -5.56
N VAL A 364 21.72 -8.98 -5.35
CA VAL A 364 21.94 -10.24 -4.61
C VAL A 364 22.96 -11.12 -5.31
N ASN A 365 22.85 -11.32 -6.62
CA ASN A 365 23.80 -12.16 -7.34
C ASN A 365 25.23 -11.59 -7.34
N ALA A 366 25.38 -10.26 -7.39
CA ALA A 366 26.67 -9.58 -7.33
C ALA A 366 27.34 -9.73 -5.96
N SER A 367 26.57 -9.84 -4.88
CA SER A 367 27.09 -10.09 -3.53
C SER A 367 27.69 -11.49 -3.33
N LYS A 368 27.50 -12.40 -4.29
CA LYS A 368 27.96 -13.80 -4.25
C LYS A 368 27.60 -14.49 -2.93
N PRO A 369 26.29 -14.60 -2.61
CA PRO A 369 25.83 -14.97 -1.27
C PRO A 369 26.25 -16.39 -0.86
N SER A 370 26.53 -17.26 -1.83
CA SER A 370 27.02 -18.63 -1.59
C SER A 370 28.53 -18.75 -1.38
N GLU A 371 29.29 -17.67 -1.55
CA GLU A 371 30.76 -17.62 -1.38
C GLU A 371 31.16 -16.96 -0.05
N ARG A 372 30.21 -16.62 0.83
CA ARG A 372 30.50 -16.06 2.15
C ARG A 372 31.21 -17.07 3.05
N GLY A 373 32.17 -16.59 3.85
CA GLY A 373 32.94 -17.44 4.76
C GLY A 373 32.10 -18.16 5.81
N LEU A 374 30.97 -17.56 6.23
CA LEU A 374 29.94 -18.19 7.04
C LEU A 374 28.57 -17.85 6.45
N VAL A 375 27.79 -18.88 6.10
CA VAL A 375 26.43 -18.74 5.58
C VAL A 375 25.43 -18.98 6.71
N ARG A 376 24.59 -17.98 6.99
CA ARG A 376 23.51 -18.01 7.99
C ARG A 376 22.16 -17.74 7.32
N GLN A 377 21.77 -18.61 6.39
CA GLN A 377 20.56 -18.41 5.57
C GLN A 377 19.28 -18.23 6.42
N GLU A 378 19.22 -18.84 7.60
CA GLU A 378 18.08 -18.75 8.53
C GLU A 378 17.85 -17.31 9.04
N GLU A 379 18.91 -16.52 9.22
CA GLU A 379 18.83 -15.10 9.61
C GLU A 379 18.22 -14.21 8.51
N ALA A 380 18.16 -14.73 7.28
CA ALA A 380 17.53 -14.03 6.17
C ALA A 380 16.04 -14.35 6.03
N GLU A 381 15.50 -15.28 6.82
CA GLU A 381 14.08 -15.64 6.79
C GLU A 381 13.20 -14.50 7.29
N ASP A 382 12.16 -14.20 6.53
CA ASP A 382 11.13 -13.25 6.92
C ASP A 382 9.74 -13.79 6.56
N PRO A 383 9.05 -14.44 7.51
CA PRO A 383 7.68 -14.90 7.33
C PRO A 383 6.70 -13.76 7.03
N ALA A 384 7.00 -12.52 7.44
CA ALA A 384 6.16 -11.37 7.11
C ALA A 384 6.20 -11.04 5.61
N CYS A 385 7.19 -11.55 4.88
CA CYS A 385 7.34 -11.40 3.44
C CYS A 385 6.65 -12.47 2.57
N ILE A 386 5.96 -13.45 3.16
CA ILE A 386 5.32 -14.55 2.41
C ILE A 386 4.35 -14.00 1.35
N PRO A 387 4.43 -14.46 0.09
CA PRO A 387 3.50 -14.08 -0.97
C PRO A 387 2.07 -14.44 -0.61
N ILE A 388 1.14 -13.50 -0.79
CA ILE A 388 -0.29 -13.75 -0.54
C ILE A 388 -0.83 -14.81 -1.52
N PHE A 389 -0.48 -14.69 -2.80
CA PHE A 389 -0.93 -15.61 -3.85
C PHE A 389 0.25 -16.15 -4.66
N TRP A 390 0.23 -17.46 -4.89
CA TRP A 390 1.14 -18.15 -5.81
C TRP A 390 0.38 -19.24 -6.57
N VAL A 391 0.95 -19.68 -7.69
CA VAL A 391 0.41 -20.79 -8.48
C VAL A 391 0.78 -22.11 -7.79
N SER A 392 -0.23 -22.78 -7.25
CA SER A 392 -0.08 -24.04 -6.53
C SER A 392 -0.09 -25.25 -7.47
N LYS A 393 -0.83 -25.16 -8.59
CA LYS A 393 -0.93 -26.17 -9.65
C LYS A 393 -1.04 -25.50 -11.02
N TRP A 394 -0.60 -26.17 -12.08
CA TRP A 394 -0.72 -25.68 -13.44
C TRP A 394 -0.78 -26.85 -14.43
N VAL A 395 -1.40 -26.61 -15.58
CA VAL A 395 -1.53 -27.57 -16.68
C VAL A 395 -1.34 -26.84 -18.00
N ASP A 396 -0.47 -27.39 -18.82
CA ASP A 396 -0.12 -26.84 -20.13
C ASP A 396 -0.86 -27.58 -21.25
N TYR A 397 -1.86 -26.91 -21.81
CA TYR A 397 -2.55 -27.31 -23.03
C TYR A 397 -2.47 -26.18 -24.07
N SER A 398 -1.34 -25.48 -24.14
CA SER A 398 -1.16 -24.33 -25.04
C SER A 398 -1.28 -24.67 -26.51
N ASP A 399 -1.05 -25.92 -26.90
CA ASP A 399 -1.21 -26.36 -28.29
C ASP A 399 -2.67 -26.28 -28.78
N LYS A 400 -3.65 -26.24 -27.85
CA LYS A 400 -5.07 -26.25 -28.20
C LYS A 400 -5.90 -25.17 -27.52
N TYR A 401 -5.69 -24.94 -26.23
CA TYR A 401 -6.61 -24.13 -25.41
C TYR A 401 -5.91 -23.00 -24.67
N GLY A 402 -4.72 -23.25 -24.14
CA GLY A 402 -3.98 -22.31 -23.29
C GLY A 402 -3.43 -22.95 -22.03
N LEU A 403 -3.04 -22.11 -21.06
CA LEU A 403 -2.49 -22.56 -19.79
C LEU A 403 -3.55 -22.43 -18.68
N GLY A 404 -3.87 -23.55 -18.02
CA GLY A 404 -4.67 -23.57 -16.81
C GLY A 404 -3.79 -23.51 -15.57
N TYR A 405 -4.24 -22.80 -14.54
CA TYR A 405 -3.53 -22.70 -13.27
C TYR A 405 -4.51 -22.63 -12.09
N GLN A 406 -4.07 -23.12 -10.93
CA GLN A 406 -4.75 -22.97 -9.66
C GLN A 406 -3.86 -22.17 -8.70
N LEU A 407 -4.43 -21.17 -8.05
CA LEU A 407 -3.77 -20.39 -7.01
C LEU A 407 -3.77 -21.13 -5.67
N CYS A 408 -3.06 -20.60 -4.69
CA CYS A 408 -2.97 -21.18 -3.34
C CYS A 408 -4.27 -21.09 -2.54
N ASP A 409 -5.18 -20.18 -2.88
CA ASP A 409 -6.52 -20.05 -2.28
C ASP A 409 -7.56 -20.98 -2.94
N ASN A 410 -7.12 -21.83 -3.86
CA ASN A 410 -7.91 -22.74 -4.71
C ASN A 410 -8.67 -22.07 -5.87
N SER A 411 -8.58 -20.76 -6.05
CA SER A 411 -9.12 -20.09 -7.25
C SER A 411 -8.42 -20.61 -8.51
N VAL A 412 -9.16 -20.77 -9.60
CA VAL A 412 -8.67 -21.37 -10.86
C VAL A 412 -8.72 -20.35 -11.97
N GLY A 413 -7.62 -20.18 -12.70
CA GLY A 413 -7.56 -19.33 -13.87
C GLY A 413 -7.12 -20.06 -15.13
N VAL A 414 -7.51 -19.53 -16.28
CA VAL A 414 -7.05 -19.96 -17.60
C VAL A 414 -6.60 -18.74 -18.38
N LEU A 415 -5.37 -18.79 -18.90
CA LEU A 415 -4.89 -17.88 -19.95
C LEU A 415 -5.07 -18.58 -21.29
N PHE A 416 -6.03 -18.12 -22.07
CA PHE A 416 -6.36 -18.71 -23.37
C PHE A 416 -5.37 -18.23 -24.45
N ASN A 417 -5.22 -19.04 -25.51
CA ASN A 417 -4.36 -18.72 -26.66
C ASN A 417 -4.77 -17.42 -27.38
N ASP A 418 -6.04 -17.03 -27.25
CA ASP A 418 -6.55 -15.78 -27.78
C ASP A 418 -6.21 -14.57 -26.89
N SER A 419 -5.29 -14.71 -25.93
CA SER A 419 -4.83 -13.69 -24.97
C SER A 419 -5.89 -13.16 -24.00
N THR A 420 -7.08 -13.76 -23.96
CA THR A 420 -8.08 -13.50 -22.92
C THR A 420 -7.84 -14.37 -21.69
N ARG A 421 -8.41 -13.98 -20.55
CA ARG A 421 -8.28 -14.72 -19.29
C ARG A 421 -9.63 -14.89 -18.65
N LEU A 422 -9.81 -16.02 -17.98
CA LEU A 422 -10.98 -16.28 -17.15
C LEU A 422 -10.53 -16.85 -15.82
N ILE A 423 -11.05 -16.32 -14.72
CA ILE A 423 -10.74 -16.73 -13.35
C ILE A 423 -12.05 -17.10 -12.67
N LEU A 424 -12.10 -18.28 -12.07
CA LEU A 424 -13.14 -18.74 -11.17
C LEU A 424 -12.63 -18.67 -9.74
N TYR A 425 -13.38 -17.97 -8.90
CA TYR A 425 -13.04 -17.80 -7.49
C TYR A 425 -13.30 -19.10 -6.72
N ASN A 426 -12.72 -19.20 -5.52
CA ASN A 426 -12.88 -20.37 -4.65
C ASN A 426 -14.34 -20.64 -4.23
N ASP A 427 -15.24 -19.64 -4.29
CA ASP A 427 -16.68 -19.83 -4.05
C ASP A 427 -17.36 -20.72 -5.11
N GLY A 428 -16.69 -20.95 -6.26
CA GLY A 428 -17.18 -21.79 -7.34
C GLY A 428 -18.25 -21.16 -8.21
N ASP A 429 -18.61 -19.89 -8.00
CA ASP A 429 -19.62 -19.17 -8.80
C ASP A 429 -19.11 -17.83 -9.34
N SER A 430 -18.35 -17.05 -8.56
CA SER A 430 -17.84 -15.76 -9.04
C SER A 430 -16.81 -15.97 -10.16
N LEU A 431 -16.95 -15.18 -11.23
CA LEU A 431 -16.07 -15.19 -12.40
C LEU A 431 -15.48 -13.80 -12.63
N GLN A 432 -14.21 -13.76 -13.02
CA GLN A 432 -13.58 -12.58 -13.60
C GLN A 432 -13.10 -12.90 -15.01
N TYR A 433 -13.64 -12.19 -15.98
CA TYR A 433 -13.21 -12.25 -17.37
C TYR A 433 -12.35 -11.03 -17.70
N ILE A 434 -11.24 -11.25 -18.39
CA ILE A 434 -10.29 -10.21 -18.79
C ILE A 434 -10.04 -10.33 -20.28
N GLU A 435 -10.33 -9.24 -20.99
CA GLU A 435 -10.17 -9.14 -22.43
C GLU A 435 -8.71 -8.91 -22.85
N ARG A 436 -8.47 -8.90 -24.16
CA ARG A 436 -7.13 -8.75 -24.74
C ARG A 436 -6.51 -7.38 -24.47
N ASP A 437 -7.35 -6.37 -24.38
CA ASP A 437 -7.03 -4.98 -24.08
C ASP A 437 -6.86 -4.73 -22.56
N GLY A 438 -7.12 -5.74 -21.72
CA GLY A 438 -7.08 -5.63 -20.27
C GLY A 438 -8.41 -5.23 -19.62
N SER A 439 -9.46 -4.98 -20.41
CA SER A 439 -10.80 -4.69 -19.89
C SER A 439 -11.32 -5.85 -19.06
N GLU A 440 -11.88 -5.55 -17.88
CA GLU A 440 -12.30 -6.57 -16.92
C GLU A 440 -13.82 -6.57 -16.73
N SER A 441 -14.41 -7.76 -16.63
CA SER A 441 -15.81 -7.98 -16.32
C SER A 441 -15.95 -8.98 -15.18
N TYR A 442 -16.88 -8.71 -14.26
CA TYR A 442 -17.20 -9.57 -13.12
C TYR A 442 -18.57 -10.19 -13.36
N LEU A 443 -18.62 -11.51 -13.36
CA LEU A 443 -19.77 -12.32 -13.77
C LEU A 443 -19.99 -13.43 -12.75
N THR A 444 -21.03 -14.24 -12.93
CA THR A 444 -21.19 -15.49 -12.19
C THR A 444 -21.32 -16.67 -13.16
N VAL A 445 -21.05 -17.88 -12.67
CA VAL A 445 -21.28 -19.11 -13.46
C VAL A 445 -22.76 -19.21 -13.83
N SER A 446 -23.66 -18.71 -12.99
CA SER A 446 -25.10 -18.62 -13.25
C SER A 446 -25.51 -17.50 -14.21
N SER A 447 -24.78 -16.38 -14.26
CA SER A 447 -25.13 -15.17 -15.05
C SER A 447 -23.93 -14.68 -15.86
N HIS A 448 -23.86 -15.11 -17.12
CA HIS A 448 -22.79 -14.75 -18.05
C HIS A 448 -23.30 -14.66 -19.51
N PRO A 449 -22.61 -13.93 -20.39
CA PRO A 449 -22.94 -13.91 -21.82
C PRO A 449 -22.71 -15.27 -22.49
N ASN A 450 -23.57 -15.62 -23.46
CA ASN A 450 -23.48 -16.87 -24.22
C ASN A 450 -22.13 -17.09 -24.92
N SER A 451 -21.43 -16.02 -25.26
CA SER A 451 -20.09 -16.06 -25.86
C SER A 451 -19.03 -16.72 -24.96
N LEU A 452 -19.23 -16.75 -23.63
CA LEU A 452 -18.27 -17.30 -22.67
C LEU A 452 -18.51 -18.76 -22.31
N ILE A 453 -19.62 -19.38 -22.73
CA ILE A 453 -19.99 -20.76 -22.36
C ILE A 453 -18.84 -21.74 -22.61
N LYS A 454 -18.22 -21.70 -23.81
CA LYS A 454 -17.11 -22.60 -24.15
C LYS A 454 -15.89 -22.40 -23.24
N LYS A 455 -15.55 -21.14 -22.90
CA LYS A 455 -14.42 -20.81 -22.02
C LYS A 455 -14.68 -21.25 -20.59
N ILE A 456 -15.89 -21.05 -20.08
CA ILE A 456 -16.31 -21.51 -18.74
C ILE A 456 -16.28 -23.04 -18.66
N THR A 457 -16.76 -23.74 -19.69
CA THR A 457 -16.67 -25.20 -19.76
C THR A 457 -15.22 -25.69 -19.71
N LEU A 458 -14.32 -25.10 -20.52
CA LEU A 458 -12.89 -25.43 -20.47
C LEU A 458 -12.28 -25.16 -19.10
N LEU A 459 -12.62 -24.03 -18.48
CA LEU A 459 -12.15 -23.70 -17.13
C LEU A 459 -12.57 -24.79 -16.12
N LYS A 460 -13.82 -25.27 -16.19
CA LYS A 460 -14.30 -26.37 -15.33
C LYS A 460 -13.50 -27.66 -15.55
N TYR A 461 -13.15 -27.99 -16.80
CA TYR A 461 -12.27 -29.12 -17.10
C TYR A 461 -10.88 -28.97 -16.48
N PHE A 462 -10.23 -27.81 -16.66
CA PHE A 462 -8.94 -27.53 -16.02
C PHE A 462 -9.03 -27.67 -14.49
N ARG A 463 -10.08 -27.12 -13.87
CA ARG A 463 -10.32 -27.23 -12.42
C ARG A 463 -10.41 -28.68 -11.97
N ASN A 464 -11.26 -29.48 -12.61
CA ASN A 464 -11.48 -30.88 -12.21
C ASN A 464 -10.20 -31.70 -12.37
N TYR A 465 -9.53 -31.55 -13.53
CA TYR A 465 -8.25 -32.23 -13.78
C TYR A 465 -7.19 -31.88 -12.72
N MET A 466 -7.00 -30.60 -12.41
CA MET A 466 -6.04 -30.19 -11.39
C MET A 466 -6.40 -30.70 -10.00
N SER A 467 -7.69 -30.75 -9.68
CA SER A 467 -8.18 -31.27 -8.39
C SER A 467 -7.90 -32.75 -8.24
N GLU A 468 -8.14 -33.54 -9.29
CA GLU A 468 -8.05 -35.00 -9.28
C GLU A 468 -6.62 -35.52 -9.42
N HIS A 469 -5.76 -34.83 -10.17
CA HIS A 469 -4.47 -35.39 -10.60
C HIS A 469 -3.23 -34.71 -10.04
N LEU A 470 -3.36 -33.55 -9.39
CA LEU A 470 -2.19 -32.78 -8.94
C LEU A 470 -2.20 -32.55 -7.43
N LEU A 471 -1.00 -32.53 -6.85
CA LEU A 471 -0.79 -32.14 -5.46
C LEU A 471 -0.64 -30.62 -5.35
N LYS A 472 -1.18 -30.04 -4.27
CA LYS A 472 -1.11 -28.59 -4.01
C LYS A 472 0.24 -28.21 -3.42
N ALA A 473 1.01 -27.36 -4.10
CA ALA A 473 2.24 -26.81 -3.55
C ALA A 473 1.95 -25.77 -2.45
N GLY A 474 2.62 -25.90 -1.30
CA GLY A 474 2.44 -25.01 -0.14
C GLY A 474 1.15 -25.26 0.65
N ALA A 475 0.63 -26.49 0.66
CA ALA A 475 -0.63 -26.82 1.33
C ALA A 475 -0.63 -26.59 2.86
N ASN A 476 0.56 -26.55 3.49
CA ASN A 476 0.73 -26.35 4.93
C ASN A 476 0.85 -24.86 5.33
N ILE A 477 0.83 -23.93 4.38
CA ILE A 477 0.92 -22.50 4.66
C ILE A 477 -0.47 -21.97 5.00
N THR A 478 -0.63 -21.47 6.23
CA THR A 478 -1.84 -20.79 6.66
C THR A 478 -1.80 -19.33 6.18
N PRO A 479 -2.78 -18.86 5.39
CA PRO A 479 -2.89 -17.45 5.04
C PRO A 479 -3.00 -16.57 6.30
N ARG A 480 -2.43 -15.37 6.26
CA ARG A 480 -2.61 -14.40 7.36
C ARG A 480 -4.01 -13.80 7.27
N GLU A 481 -4.58 -13.47 8.42
CA GLU A 481 -5.84 -12.73 8.46
C GLU A 481 -5.70 -11.41 7.67
N GLY A 482 -6.71 -11.10 6.86
CA GLY A 482 -6.73 -9.94 5.96
C GLY A 482 -6.13 -10.20 4.58
N ASP A 483 -5.38 -11.29 4.37
CA ASP A 483 -4.82 -11.63 3.05
C ASP A 483 -5.93 -11.97 2.04
N GLU A 484 -7.08 -12.46 2.48
CA GLU A 484 -8.27 -12.72 1.67
C GLU A 484 -8.86 -11.46 1.01
N LEU A 485 -8.55 -10.28 1.56
CA LEU A 485 -8.93 -8.99 0.98
C LEU A 485 -8.05 -8.62 -0.21
N ALA A 486 -6.92 -9.30 -0.43
CA ALA A 486 -6.07 -9.01 -1.58
C ALA A 486 -6.78 -9.39 -2.89
N ARG A 487 -6.55 -8.59 -3.92
CA ARG A 487 -7.07 -8.86 -5.25
C ARG A 487 -6.39 -10.08 -5.86
N LEU A 488 -7.18 -11.02 -6.41
CA LEU A 488 -6.61 -12.20 -7.06
C LEU A 488 -5.72 -11.79 -8.23
N PRO A 489 -4.47 -12.26 -8.28
CA PRO A 489 -3.65 -12.09 -9.46
C PRO A 489 -4.12 -13.01 -10.58
N TYR A 490 -3.89 -12.57 -11.80
CA TYR A 490 -4.05 -13.39 -12.98
C TYR A 490 -2.71 -13.59 -13.68
N LEU A 491 -2.60 -14.68 -14.44
CA LEU A 491 -1.40 -14.93 -15.22
C LEU A 491 -1.33 -13.95 -16.40
N ARG A 492 -0.34 -13.04 -16.40
CA ARG A 492 -0.11 -12.11 -17.50
C ARG A 492 0.51 -12.82 -18.69
N THR A 493 1.58 -13.56 -18.44
CA THR A 493 2.33 -14.31 -19.45
C THR A 493 3.09 -15.46 -18.79
N TRP A 494 3.53 -16.39 -19.62
CA TRP A 494 4.38 -17.50 -19.21
C TRP A 494 5.23 -17.96 -20.39
N PHE A 495 6.30 -18.68 -20.08
CA PHE A 495 7.04 -19.44 -21.08
C PHE A 495 7.78 -20.60 -20.42
N ARG A 496 8.19 -21.57 -21.24
CA ARG A 496 9.00 -22.71 -20.80
C ARG A 496 10.43 -22.61 -21.31
N THR A 497 11.33 -23.19 -20.55
CA THR A 497 12.69 -23.53 -20.98
C THR A 497 12.88 -25.03 -20.87
N ARG A 498 14.10 -25.52 -21.14
CA ARG A 498 14.44 -26.94 -20.89
C ARG A 498 14.43 -27.29 -19.40
N SER A 499 14.61 -26.31 -18.50
CA SER A 499 14.83 -26.54 -17.07
C SER A 499 13.64 -26.17 -16.18
N ALA A 500 12.79 -25.24 -16.63
CA ALA A 500 11.72 -24.69 -15.81
C ALA A 500 10.58 -24.07 -16.63
N ILE A 501 9.42 -23.89 -15.98
CA ILE A 501 8.34 -23.00 -16.42
C ILE A 501 8.38 -21.69 -15.61
N ILE A 502 8.21 -20.58 -16.32
CA ILE A 502 8.22 -19.22 -15.76
C ILE A 502 6.80 -18.67 -15.88
N LEU A 503 6.23 -18.21 -14.76
CA LEU A 503 4.88 -17.70 -14.64
C LEU A 503 4.93 -16.26 -14.12
N HIS A 504 4.42 -15.29 -14.88
CA HIS A 504 4.37 -13.88 -14.47
C HIS A 504 2.94 -13.47 -14.13
N LEU A 505 2.73 -13.11 -12.87
CA LEU A 505 1.42 -12.77 -12.31
C LEU A 505 1.15 -11.25 -12.38
N SER A 506 -0.13 -10.88 -12.37
CA SER A 506 -0.55 -9.48 -12.54
C SER A 506 -0.24 -8.56 -11.35
N ASN A 507 0.09 -9.14 -10.20
CA ASN A 507 0.62 -8.44 -9.02
C ASN A 507 2.14 -8.22 -9.08
N GLY A 508 2.79 -8.51 -10.21
CA GLY A 508 4.22 -8.36 -10.43
C GLY A 508 5.07 -9.53 -9.92
N CYS A 509 4.46 -10.55 -9.31
CA CYS A 509 5.21 -11.72 -8.85
C CYS A 509 5.67 -12.57 -10.04
N VAL A 510 6.90 -13.08 -9.96
CA VAL A 510 7.43 -14.06 -10.93
C VAL A 510 7.66 -15.37 -10.19
N GLN A 511 6.99 -16.42 -10.66
CA GLN A 511 7.17 -17.76 -10.14
C GLN A 511 7.90 -18.64 -11.16
N ILE A 512 8.87 -19.42 -10.69
CA ILE A 512 9.68 -20.33 -11.49
C ILE A 512 9.57 -21.72 -10.87
N ASN A 513 9.07 -22.69 -11.64
CA ASN A 513 8.97 -24.07 -11.20
C ASN A 513 9.96 -24.92 -12.00
N PHE A 514 10.95 -25.51 -11.32
CA PHE A 514 12.00 -26.32 -11.93
C PHE A 514 11.51 -27.75 -12.15
N PHE A 515 11.86 -28.34 -13.30
CA PHE A 515 11.36 -29.67 -13.67
C PHE A 515 12.17 -30.81 -13.07
N GLN A 516 13.48 -30.62 -12.92
CA GLN A 516 14.41 -31.69 -12.56
C GLN A 516 14.26 -32.12 -11.10
N ASP A 517 14.15 -31.15 -10.19
CA ASP A 517 14.16 -31.35 -8.73
C ASP A 517 12.85 -30.89 -8.07
N HIS A 518 11.86 -30.46 -8.88
CA HIS A 518 10.56 -29.97 -8.43
C HIS A 518 10.58 -28.75 -7.48
N THR A 519 11.73 -28.12 -7.30
CA THR A 519 11.88 -26.91 -6.51
C THR A 519 11.18 -25.71 -7.17
N LYS A 520 10.90 -24.66 -6.39
CA LYS A 520 10.19 -23.48 -6.88
C LYS A 520 10.77 -22.20 -6.28
N LEU A 521 10.79 -21.15 -7.08
CA LEU A 521 11.03 -19.78 -6.63
C LEU A 521 9.79 -18.93 -6.86
N ILE A 522 9.44 -18.08 -5.90
CA ILE A 522 8.41 -17.03 -6.04
C ILE A 522 9.05 -15.70 -5.65
N LEU A 523 9.17 -14.79 -6.61
CA LEU A 523 9.81 -13.49 -6.45
C LEU A 523 8.75 -12.41 -6.25
N CYS A 524 8.86 -11.66 -5.16
CA CYS A 524 7.92 -10.60 -4.78
C CYS A 524 8.65 -9.24 -4.79
N PRO A 525 8.55 -8.47 -5.88
CA PRO A 525 9.39 -7.28 -6.06
C PRO A 525 9.03 -6.15 -5.09
N LEU A 526 7.75 -6.04 -4.73
CA LEU A 526 7.28 -5.05 -3.75
C LEU A 526 7.82 -5.28 -2.34
N MET A 527 8.11 -6.53 -1.99
CA MET A 527 8.62 -6.92 -0.68
C MET A 527 10.14 -7.14 -0.70
N ALA A 528 10.78 -6.98 -1.87
CA ALA A 528 12.18 -7.34 -2.10
C ALA A 528 12.53 -8.72 -1.50
N ALA A 529 11.65 -9.69 -1.74
CA ALA A 529 11.72 -11.00 -1.11
C ALA A 529 11.61 -12.14 -2.13
N VAL A 530 12.18 -13.28 -1.77
CA VAL A 530 12.10 -14.53 -2.52
C VAL A 530 11.60 -15.64 -1.62
N THR A 531 10.60 -16.37 -2.07
CA THR A 531 10.18 -17.62 -1.45
C THR A 531 10.81 -18.78 -2.20
N TYR A 532 11.43 -19.68 -1.46
CA TYR A 532 12.00 -20.90 -1.95
C TYR A 532 11.20 -22.10 -1.41
N ILE A 533 10.75 -22.96 -2.33
CA ILE A 533 10.17 -24.26 -2.01
C ILE A 533 11.18 -25.31 -2.46
N ASP A 534 11.78 -25.99 -1.50
CA ASP A 534 12.82 -26.98 -1.77
C ASP A 534 12.24 -28.37 -2.14
N GLU A 535 13.11 -29.36 -2.31
CA GLU A 535 12.73 -30.73 -2.65
C GLU A 535 11.90 -31.41 -1.55
N LYS A 536 12.13 -31.03 -0.29
CA LYS A 536 11.37 -31.50 0.88
C LYS A 536 10.01 -30.81 1.02
N ARG A 537 9.74 -29.83 0.15
CA ARG A 537 8.57 -28.94 0.16
C ARG A 537 8.55 -28.00 1.36
N ASP A 538 9.72 -27.75 1.96
CA ASP A 538 9.87 -26.70 2.95
C ASP A 538 9.69 -25.36 2.25
N PHE A 539 8.79 -24.54 2.77
CA PHE A 539 8.43 -23.25 2.21
C PHE A 539 9.02 -22.17 3.09
N ARG A 540 10.05 -21.48 2.59
CA ARG A 540 10.76 -20.43 3.33
C ARG A 540 10.83 -19.17 2.50
N THR A 541 10.57 -18.03 3.12
CA THR A 541 10.65 -16.72 2.48
C THR A 541 11.82 -15.94 3.05
N TYR A 542 12.63 -15.36 2.18
CA TYR A 542 13.83 -14.63 2.53
C TYR A 542 13.79 -13.21 1.97
N ARG A 543 14.24 -12.22 2.76
CA ARG A 543 14.52 -10.89 2.21
C ARG A 543 15.81 -10.93 1.39
N LEU A 544 15.77 -10.35 0.20
CA LEU A 544 16.91 -10.31 -0.71
C LEU A 544 18.12 -9.57 -0.09
N SER A 545 17.87 -8.48 0.65
CA SER A 545 18.92 -7.74 1.37
C SER A 545 19.58 -8.56 2.48
N LEU A 546 18.82 -9.40 3.19
CA LEU A 546 19.39 -10.24 4.24
C LEU A 546 20.16 -11.43 3.65
N LEU A 547 19.76 -11.93 2.48
CA LEU A 547 20.58 -12.90 1.74
C LEU A 547 21.91 -12.31 1.28
N GLU A 548 21.95 -11.02 0.94
CA GLU A 548 23.21 -10.31 0.67
C GLU A 548 24.11 -10.29 1.89
N GLU A 549 23.56 -10.04 3.08
CA GLU A 549 24.29 -9.91 4.35
C GLU A 549 24.74 -11.27 4.91
N TYR A 550 23.81 -12.21 5.06
CA TYR A 550 24.02 -13.48 5.74
C TYR A 550 24.39 -14.64 4.81
N GLY A 551 24.31 -14.43 3.49
CA GLY A 551 24.60 -15.45 2.50
C GLY A 551 23.49 -16.49 2.37
N CYS A 552 23.66 -17.41 1.42
CA CYS A 552 22.69 -18.48 1.18
C CYS A 552 23.33 -19.74 0.60
N SER A 553 22.56 -20.82 0.56
CA SER A 553 22.99 -22.09 -0.03
C SER A 553 23.38 -21.93 -1.50
N LYS A 554 24.34 -22.76 -1.96
CA LYS A 554 24.78 -22.79 -3.36
C LYS A 554 23.62 -23.04 -4.33
N GLU A 555 22.66 -23.85 -3.91
CA GLU A 555 21.45 -24.15 -4.66
C GLU A 555 20.59 -22.89 -4.84
N LEU A 556 20.19 -22.23 -3.75
CA LEU A 556 19.39 -21.02 -3.81
C LEU A 556 20.10 -19.92 -4.63
N ALA A 557 21.41 -19.73 -4.44
CA ALA A 557 22.20 -18.80 -5.23
C ALA A 557 22.18 -19.12 -6.73
N SER A 558 22.30 -20.41 -7.11
CA SER A 558 22.21 -20.85 -8.50
C SER A 558 20.85 -20.50 -9.11
N ARG A 559 19.79 -20.70 -8.34
CA ARG A 559 18.41 -20.46 -8.78
C ARG A 559 18.09 -18.97 -8.87
N LEU A 560 18.67 -18.14 -8.00
CA LEU A 560 18.61 -16.68 -8.10
C LEU A 560 19.35 -16.14 -9.34
N ARG A 561 20.48 -16.74 -9.72
CA ARG A 561 21.15 -16.42 -11.00
C ARG A 561 20.28 -16.78 -12.20
N TYR A 562 19.69 -17.98 -12.18
CA TYR A 562 18.76 -18.42 -13.22
C TYR A 562 17.54 -17.47 -13.30
N ALA A 563 16.96 -17.12 -12.15
CA ALA A 563 15.85 -16.20 -12.06
C ALA A 563 16.15 -14.84 -12.70
N ARG A 564 17.34 -14.28 -12.45
CA ARG A 564 17.77 -13.01 -13.08
C ARG A 564 17.70 -13.08 -14.60
N ALA A 565 18.23 -14.16 -15.20
CA ALA A 565 18.19 -14.35 -16.65
C ALA A 565 16.75 -14.49 -17.17
N MET A 566 15.86 -15.13 -16.42
CA MET A 566 14.45 -15.27 -16.82
C MET A 566 13.68 -13.96 -16.74
N VAL A 567 13.94 -13.14 -15.70
CA VAL A 567 13.34 -11.81 -15.55
C VAL A 567 13.80 -10.86 -16.66
N ASP A 568 15.09 -10.92 -17.04
CA ASP A 568 15.64 -10.17 -18.16
C ASP A 568 14.98 -10.55 -19.50
N LYS A 569 14.72 -11.85 -19.70
CA LYS A 569 13.98 -12.35 -20.86
C LYS A 569 12.52 -11.87 -20.88
N LEU A 570 11.83 -11.82 -19.73
CA LEU A 570 10.48 -11.27 -19.61
C LEU A 570 10.44 -9.79 -20.04
N LEU A 571 11.41 -8.99 -19.57
CA LEU A 571 11.54 -7.57 -19.93
C LEU A 571 11.80 -7.39 -21.44
N SER A 572 12.73 -8.16 -21.99
CA SER A 572 13.12 -8.07 -23.41
C SER A 572 11.97 -8.42 -24.35
N SER A 573 11.23 -9.49 -24.05
CA SER A 573 10.10 -9.96 -24.86
C SER A 573 8.99 -8.91 -24.96
N ARG A 574 8.80 -8.10 -23.92
CA ARG A 574 7.82 -7.00 -23.92
C ARG A 574 8.27 -5.81 -24.74
N SER A 575 9.55 -5.47 -24.69
CA SER A 575 10.09 -4.36 -25.49
C SER A 575 9.90 -4.58 -26.99
N ALA A 576 9.86 -5.84 -27.43
CA ALA A 576 9.54 -6.23 -28.80
C ALA A 576 8.03 -6.10 -29.09
N ALA A 577 7.17 -6.59 -28.19
CA ALA A 577 5.71 -6.47 -28.33
C ALA A 577 5.21 -5.01 -28.35
N ASN A 578 5.79 -4.14 -27.52
CA ASN A 578 5.44 -2.72 -27.48
C ASN A 578 5.90 -1.96 -28.73
N ARG A 579 7.03 -2.36 -29.34
CA ARG A 579 7.49 -1.78 -30.61
C ARG A 579 6.58 -2.14 -31.78
N LEU A 580 6.07 -3.37 -31.82
CA LEU A 580 5.11 -3.82 -32.83
C LEU A 580 3.76 -3.10 -32.73
N LYS A 581 3.28 -2.82 -31.51
CA LYS A 581 2.05 -2.04 -31.27
C LYS A 581 2.16 -0.55 -31.61
N ALA A 582 3.36 0.02 -31.61
CA ALA A 582 3.58 1.43 -31.95
C ALA A 582 3.76 1.65 -33.46
N SER A 583 3.95 0.56 -34.23
CA SER A 583 4.10 0.57 -35.70
C SER A 583 2.84 0.15 -36.46
N SER A 584 1.75 -0.13 -35.74
CA SER A 584 0.42 -0.51 -36.23
C SER A 584 -0.59 0.51 -35.76
#